data_AF-J9E9H1-F1
#
_entry.id   AF-J9E9H1-F1
#
_cell.length_a   1.000
_cell.length_b   1.000
_cell.length_c   1.000
_cell.angle_alpha   90.00
_cell.angle_beta   90.00
_cell.angle_gamma   90.00
#
_symmetry.space_group_name_H-M   'P 1'
#
loop_
_entity.id
_entity.type
_entity.pdbx_description
1 polymer ?
#
loop_
_entity_poly.entity_id
_entity_poly.type
_entity_poly.pdbx_seq_one_letter_code
_entity_poly.pdbx_strand_id
1 'polypeptide(L)'
;MQLDRLHSITVSNENIDKELISARIERLKRQLDDQTVLRKAFDRRDAEVDRCILSLLNDERRLQWRIYKETWKRLTTERQEIDERLFLGREQISALRSVQPHI
;
A
#
# COMPACT_ATOMS: atom_id res chain seq x y z
N MET A 1 -4.37 6.71 -2.52
CA MET A 1 -3.53 7.84 -2.04
C MET A 1 -2.83 8.63 -3.15
N GLN A 2 -1.93 8.06 -3.98
CA GLN A 2 -1.29 8.83 -5.06
C GLN A 2 -2.27 9.24 -6.18
N LEU A 3 -3.20 8.35 -6.54
CA LEU A 3 -4.29 8.66 -7.47
C LEU A 3 -5.18 9.79 -6.92
N ASP A 4 -5.56 9.73 -5.65
CA ASP A 4 -6.38 10.78 -5.01
C ASP A 4 -5.66 12.13 -4.97
N ARG A 5 -4.34 12.12 -4.70
CA ARG A 5 -3.51 13.33 -4.77
C ARG A 5 -3.45 13.91 -6.18
N LEU A 6 -3.27 13.07 -7.20
CA LEU A 6 -3.24 13.53 -8.60
C LEU A 6 -4.60 14.06 -9.07
N HIS A 7 -5.70 13.42 -8.67
CA HIS A 7 -7.04 13.94 -8.90
C HIS A 7 -7.25 15.30 -8.23
N SER A 8 -6.80 15.47 -6.98
CA SER A 8 -6.87 16.75 -6.26
C SER A 8 -6.04 17.86 -6.90
N ILE A 9 -4.85 17.53 -7.44
CA ILE A 9 -3.98 18.48 -8.16
C ILE A 9 -4.60 18.90 -9.49
N THR A 10 -5.26 17.98 -10.21
CA THR A 10 -5.91 18.26 -11.49
C THR A 10 -7.07 19.27 -11.33
N VAL A 11 -7.76 19.22 -10.19
CA VAL A 11 -8.92 20.08 -9.87
C VAL A 11 -8.50 21.46 -9.36
N SER A 12 -7.32 21.58 -8.74
CA SER A 12 -6.92 22.79 -8.01
C SER A 12 -5.96 23.73 -8.76
N ASN A 13 -5.37 23.32 -9.89
CA ASN A 13 -4.35 24.12 -10.57
C ASN A 13 -4.51 24.15 -12.10
N GLU A 14 -4.95 25.29 -12.65
CA GLU A 14 -5.25 25.46 -14.07
C GLU A 14 -4.01 25.52 -14.98
N ASN A 15 -2.83 25.79 -14.42
CA ASN A 15 -1.56 25.97 -15.15
C ASN A 15 -0.73 24.69 -15.34
N ILE A 16 -1.24 23.51 -14.97
CA ILE A 16 -0.52 22.25 -15.12
C ILE A 16 -0.86 21.59 -16.46
N ASP A 17 0.12 20.93 -17.08
CA ASP A 17 -0.05 20.06 -18.23
C ASP A 17 -1.04 18.91 -17.91
N LYS A 18 -2.30 19.14 -18.27
CA LYS A 18 -3.42 18.24 -17.98
C LYS A 18 -3.27 16.90 -18.71
N GLU A 19 -2.66 16.90 -19.90
CA GLU A 19 -2.45 15.66 -20.68
C GLU A 19 -1.43 14.74 -20.00
N LEU A 20 -0.33 15.30 -19.49
CA LEU A 20 0.67 14.55 -18.72
C LEU A 20 0.06 13.96 -17.44
N ILE A 21 -0.74 14.73 -16.70
CA ILE A 21 -1.42 14.24 -15.50
C ILE A 21 -2.44 13.15 -15.83
N SER A 22 -3.26 13.34 -16.86
CA SER A 22 -4.23 12.32 -17.31
C SER A 22 -3.55 11.02 -17.70
N ALA A 23 -2.44 11.07 -18.45
CA ALA A 23 -1.66 9.89 -18.81
C ALA A 23 -1.10 9.16 -17.56
N ARG A 24 -0.67 9.92 -16.54
CA ARG A 24 -0.19 9.37 -15.27
C ARG A 24 -1.30 8.71 -14.45
N ILE A 25 -2.49 9.31 -14.42
CA ILE A 25 -3.69 8.74 -13.77
C ILE A 25 -4.07 7.41 -14.43
N GLU A 26 -4.15 7.37 -15.76
CA GLU A 26 -4.50 6.15 -16.48
C GLU A 26 -3.46 5.04 -16.28
N ARG A 27 -2.17 5.39 -16.24
CA ARG A 27 -1.12 4.43 -15.89
C ARG A 27 -1.30 3.86 -14.48
N LEU A 28 -1.61 4.71 -13.50
CA LEU A 28 -1.82 4.27 -12.11
C LEU A 28 -3.06 3.37 -11.98
N LYS A 29 -4.14 3.64 -12.72
CA LYS A 29 -5.33 2.78 -12.76
C LYS A 29 -4.97 1.38 -13.27
N ARG A 30 -4.24 1.27 -14.39
CA ARG A 30 -3.76 -0.02 -14.90
C ARG A 30 -2.88 -0.76 -13.88
N GLN A 31 -2.01 -0.04 -13.17
CA GLN A 31 -1.20 -0.64 -12.11
C GLN A 31 -2.04 -1.18 -10.94
N LEU A 32 -3.16 -0.54 -10.60
CA LEU A 32 -4.11 -1.05 -9.59
C LEU A 32 -4.85 -2.31 -10.10
N ASP A 33 -5.21 -2.34 -11.37
CA ASP A 33 -5.81 -3.52 -11.99
C ASP A 33 -4.83 -4.70 -11.96
N ASP A 34 -3.58 -4.47 -12.36
CA ASP A 34 -2.50 -5.46 -12.29
C ASP A 34 -2.27 -5.95 -10.85
N GLN A 35 -2.25 -5.02 -9.87
CA GLN A 35 -2.13 -5.36 -8.46
C GLN A 35 -3.29 -6.24 -7.98
N THR A 36 -4.50 -6.01 -8.48
CA THR A 36 -5.68 -6.81 -8.13
C THR A 36 -5.54 -8.24 -8.65
N VAL A 37 -5.02 -8.42 -9.87
CA VAL A 37 -4.72 -9.74 -10.43
C VAL A 37 -3.66 -10.45 -9.60
N LEU A 38 -2.56 -9.75 -9.26
CA LEU A 38 -1.48 -10.29 -8.43
C LEU A 38 -1.96 -10.68 -7.03
N ARG A 39 -2.84 -9.88 -6.42
CA ARG A 39 -3.44 -10.20 -5.12
C ARG A 39 -4.23 -11.50 -5.17
N LYS A 40 -5.08 -11.68 -6.18
CA LYS A 40 -5.84 -12.93 -6.36
C LYS A 40 -4.93 -14.14 -6.54
N ALA A 41 -3.84 -14.01 -7.31
CA ALA A 41 -2.87 -15.07 -7.49
C ALA A 41 -2.15 -15.41 -6.17
N PHE A 42 -1.77 -14.39 -5.41
CA PHE A 42 -1.17 -14.55 -4.08
C PHE A 42 -2.12 -15.29 -3.12
N ASP A 43 -3.39 -14.89 -3.03
CA ASP A 43 -4.35 -15.48 -2.10
C ASP A 43 -4.59 -16.97 -2.40
N ARG A 44 -4.65 -17.34 -3.69
CA ARG A 44 -4.74 -18.76 -4.10
C ARG A 44 -3.53 -19.57 -3.63
N ARG A 45 -2.32 -19.00 -3.79
CA ARG A 45 -1.08 -19.66 -3.37
C ARG A 45 -0.96 -19.74 -1.86
N ASP A 46 -1.37 -18.70 -1.13
CA ASP A 46 -1.42 -18.69 0.34
C ASP A 46 -2.32 -19.82 0.87
N ALA A 47 -3.49 -20.00 0.25
CA ALA A 47 -4.41 -21.08 0.59
C ALA A 47 -3.86 -22.48 0.26
N GLU A 48 -3.11 -22.62 -0.84
CA GLU A 48 -2.45 -23.88 -1.20
C GLU A 48 -1.34 -24.25 -0.21
N VAL A 49 -0.50 -23.28 0.15
CA VAL A 49 0.53 -23.44 1.17
C VAL A 49 -0.10 -23.86 2.51
N ASP A 50 -1.22 -23.23 2.90
CA ASP A 50 -1.95 -23.63 4.09
C ASP A 50 -2.40 -25.08 4.03
N ARG A 51 -2.98 -25.53 2.91
CA ARG A 51 -3.39 -26.93 2.75
C ARG A 51 -2.21 -27.88 2.93
N CYS A 52 -1.08 -27.61 2.26
CA CYS A 52 0.12 -28.43 2.35
C CYS A 52 0.65 -28.49 3.79
N ILE A 53 0.82 -27.33 4.45
CA ILE A 53 1.35 -27.26 5.81
C ILE A 53 0.42 -27.95 6.80
N LEU A 54 -0.88 -27.64 6.77
CA LEU A 54 -1.84 -28.23 7.69
C LEU A 54 -1.95 -29.76 7.52
N SER A 55 -1.73 -30.28 6.32
CA SER A 55 -1.73 -31.73 6.07
C SER A 55 -0.58 -32.48 6.76
N LEU A 56 0.53 -31.80 7.05
CA LEU A 56 1.74 -32.38 7.65
C LEU A 56 1.86 -32.14 9.16
N LEU A 57 1.08 -31.21 9.70
CA LEU A 57 1.17 -30.79 11.09
C LEU A 57 0.11 -31.46 11.98
N ASN A 58 0.48 -31.71 13.24
CA ASN A 58 -0.46 -32.06 14.30
C ASN A 58 -1.24 -30.82 14.79
N ASP A 59 -2.29 -31.03 15.58
CA ASP A 59 -3.23 -29.96 15.94
C ASP A 59 -2.59 -28.79 16.71
N GLU A 60 -1.64 -29.06 17.60
CA GLU A 60 -0.88 -28.02 18.31
C GLU A 60 -0.08 -27.16 17.33
N ARG A 61 0.64 -27.78 16.39
CA ARG A 61 1.41 -27.05 15.38
C ARG A 61 0.51 -26.32 14.37
N ARG A 62 -0.69 -26.84 14.09
CA ARG A 62 -1.69 -26.15 13.25
C ARG A 62 -2.19 -24.87 13.91
N LEU A 63 -2.41 -24.89 15.22
CA LEU A 63 -2.79 -23.69 15.98
C LEU A 63 -1.67 -22.64 15.93
N GLN A 64 -0.42 -23.06 16.18
CA GLN A 64 0.75 -22.18 16.11
C GLN A 64 0.93 -21.56 14.71
N TRP A 65 0.73 -22.34 13.64
CA TRP A 65 0.76 -21.84 12.27
C TRP A 65 -0.27 -20.74 12.02
N ARG A 66 -1.51 -20.93 12.50
CA ARG A 66 -2.58 -19.93 12.37
C ARG A 66 -2.24 -18.64 13.08
N ILE A 67 -1.81 -18.73 14.34
CA ILE A 67 -1.40 -17.57 15.16
C ILE A 67 -0.28 -16.81 14.45
N TYR A 68 0.76 -17.52 14.00
CA TYR A 68 1.86 -16.92 13.27
C TYR A 68 1.38 -16.12 12.05
N LYS A 69 0.57 -16.72 11.17
CA LYS A 69 0.09 -16.06 9.95
C LYS A 69 -0.77 -14.84 10.27
N GLU A 70 -1.68 -14.94 11.23
CA GLU A 70 -2.54 -13.82 11.63
C GLU A 70 -1.73 -12.67 12.20
N THR A 71 -0.80 -12.96 13.12
CA THR A 71 0.11 -11.97 13.69
C THR A 71 0.99 -11.33 12.61
N TRP A 72 1.55 -12.12 11.69
CA TRP A 72 2.37 -11.59 10.60
C TRP A 72 1.57 -10.66 9.67
N LYS A 73 0.34 -11.04 9.29
CA LYS A 73 -0.55 -10.19 8.49
C LYS A 73 -0.82 -8.86 9.21
N ARG A 74 -1.16 -8.92 10.50
CA ARG A 74 -1.42 -7.74 11.34
C ARG A 74 -0.20 -6.82 11.42
N LEU A 75 0.96 -7.35 11.81
CA LEU A 75 2.19 -6.56 11.96
C LEU A 75 2.64 -5.92 10.64
N THR A 76 2.43 -6.60 9.52
CA THR A 76 2.75 -6.05 8.20
C THR A 76 1.87 -4.84 7.87
N THR A 77 0.56 -4.93 8.13
CA THR A 77 -0.37 -3.80 7.95
C THR A 77 -0.04 -2.65 8.88
N GLU A 78 0.16 -2.92 10.18
CA GLU A 78 0.49 -1.88 11.17
C GLU A 78 1.79 -1.15 10.81
N ARG A 79 2.82 -1.88 10.38
CA ARG A 79 4.06 -1.29 9.88
C ARG A 79 3.82 -0.36 8.69
N GLN A 80 3.04 -0.80 7.70
CA GLN A 80 2.77 -0.01 6.50
C GLN A 80 2.01 1.29 6.86
N GLU A 81 1.02 1.23 7.75
CA GLU A 81 0.31 2.42 8.23
C GLU A 81 1.25 3.40 8.95
N ILE A 82 2.17 2.90 9.77
CA ILE A 82 3.17 3.72 10.45
C ILE A 82 4.11 4.38 9.44
N ASP A 83 4.62 3.63 8.47
CA ASP A 83 5.51 4.14 7.43
C ASP A 83 4.82 5.23 6.59
N GLU A 84 3.54 5.06 6.25
CA GLU A 84 2.73 6.05 5.54
C GLU A 84 2.52 7.34 6.35
N ARG A 85 2.19 7.21 7.65
CA ARG A 85 2.05 8.38 8.55
C ARG A 85 3.37 9.12 8.71
N LEU A 86 4.49 8.41 8.87
CA LEU A 86 5.81 9.01 8.97
C LEU A 86 6.22 9.72 7.67
N PHE A 87 5.92 9.12 6.51
CA PHE A 87 6.15 9.75 5.23
C PHE A 87 5.38 11.07 5.10
N LEU A 88 4.08 11.07 5.40
CA LEU A 88 3.24 12.27 5.42
C LEU A 88 3.77 13.35 6.35
N GLY A 89 4.15 12.98 7.58
CA GLY A 89 4.71 13.93 8.55
C GLY A 89 6.02 14.56 8.07
N ARG A 90 6.89 13.78 7.40
CA ARG A 90 8.13 14.29 6.80
C ARG A 90 7.86 15.28 5.68
N GLU A 91 6.91 14.99 4.80
CA GLU A 91 6.50 15.90 3.71
C GLU A 91 5.96 17.23 4.27
N GLN A 92 5.13 17.17 5.31
CA GLN A 92 4.59 18.37 5.97
C GLN A 92 5.68 19.22 6.62
N ILE A 93 6.61 18.61 7.35
CA ILE A 93 7.75 19.33 7.95
C ILE A 93 8.62 19.97 6.87
N SER A 94 8.88 19.25 5.77
CA SER A 94 9.66 19.77 4.64
C SER A 94 8.98 21.01 4.03
N ALA A 95 7.66 20.96 3.81
CA ALA A 95 6.89 22.08 3.30
C ALA A 95 6.94 23.29 4.26
N LEU A 96 6.77 23.08 5.58
CA LEU A 96 6.85 24.16 6.56
C LEU A 96 8.23 24.81 6.61
N ARG A 97 9.31 24.02 6.57
CA ARG A 97 10.70 24.53 6.52
C ARG A 97 10.99 25.32 5.25
N SER A 98 10.38 24.96 4.13
CA SER A 98 10.56 25.68 2.86
C SER A 98 9.88 27.07 2.85
N VAL A 99 8.91 27.29 3.75
CA VAL A 99 8.16 28.54 3.88
C VAL A 99 8.71 29.43 5.01
N GLN A 100 9.42 28.86 5.97
CA GLN A 100 10.12 29.65 6.99
C GLN A 100 11.25 30.47 6.34
N PRO A 101 11.23 31.81 6.44
CA PRO A 101 12.38 32.62 6.04
C PRO A 101 13.57 32.21 6.91
N HIS A 102 14.75 32.05 6.31
CA HIS A 102 15.99 31.95 7.07
C HIS A 102 16.12 33.21 7.93
N ILE A 103 15.88 33.07 9.23
CA ILE A 103 16.28 34.05 10.25
C ILE A 103 17.68 33.66 10.71
#